data_AF-A0AAU2XT13-F1
#
_entry.id   AF-A0AAU2XT13-F1
#
_cell.length_a   1.000
_cell.length_b   1.000
_cell.length_c   1.000
_cell.angle_alpha   90.00
_cell.angle_beta   90.00
_cell.angle_gamma   90.00
#
_symmetry.space_group_name_H-M   'P 1'
#
loop_
_entity.id
_entity.type
_entity.pdbx_description
1 polymer ?
#
loop_
_entity_poly.entity_id
_entity_poly.type
_entity_poly.pdbx_seq_one_letter_code
_entity_poly.pdbx_strand_id
1 'polypeptide(L)'
;MSNENDAQTLRPHGSARPGYSLDVRLWKVSKLNRKARPYQLRWVVGGKVSSATFATSTLAENRRNELWQAMRRGEAFEIESGQPESEVRAAAEAVEAVDKPRLRWFEFCRKYVAGRWRTSAAKTREGMADSLAAVTLAMVGHGDGAPDDEDLRLAFRWSVVPANAGEKPPAELKAAYDWITTTGRPLGDLTNPEVFEGVLYRLSYKLDGTPAAGDTYRRRRRTLNTALEYAVVAGDLPENPLQRARRKHVGSNDVVDRRVLVNAIQARQLLTAVSYVGSWDRCRGRRLVAFYAVLYYAGLRPAEAVGLRWSDCHLPETGWGTLTLRETRPVSGKQWTDSGERHDRRGLKAREATKDRPVPIPPVLIAILETHRKTFGTAKEGRVFGNERGGVVGSSTYWRVWEEAREYALPPERVASPLAGRPYDLRHACITRWLNAGVPIAEVARRVGNSPEVIHRRYHGCIDGHEEMANARIDLALREDGD
;
A
#
# COMPACT_ATOMS: atom_id res chain seq x y z
N MET A 1 -84.11 -7.59 27.25
CA MET A 1 -84.28 -6.35 26.48
C MET A 1 -82.91 -5.76 26.24
N SER A 2 -82.65 -5.54 24.97
CA SER A 2 -81.45 -5.07 24.30
C SER A 2 -80.76 -3.88 24.95
N ASN A 3 -79.43 -3.83 24.85
CA ASN A 3 -78.79 -2.79 24.05
C ASN A 3 -77.36 -3.20 23.67
N GLU A 4 -77.16 -3.27 22.37
CA GLU A 4 -75.89 -3.37 21.67
C GLU A 4 -74.99 -2.17 22.01
N ASN A 5 -73.67 -2.38 21.98
CA ASN A 5 -72.84 -1.43 21.26
C ASN A 5 -71.61 -2.13 20.69
N ASP A 6 -71.60 -2.12 19.37
CA ASP A 6 -70.54 -2.53 18.47
C ASP A 6 -69.21 -1.83 18.78
N ALA A 7 -68.14 -2.60 18.78
CA ALA A 7 -66.83 -2.11 18.42
C ALA A 7 -66.13 -3.20 17.60
N GLN A 8 -66.65 -3.39 16.38
CA GLN A 8 -65.89 -3.94 15.26
C GLN A 8 -64.58 -3.15 15.16
N THR A 9 -63.50 -3.74 15.66
CA THR A 9 -62.15 -3.26 15.41
C THR A 9 -61.85 -3.56 13.95
N LEU A 10 -61.98 -2.53 13.12
CA LEU A 10 -61.57 -2.47 11.71
C LEU A 10 -60.25 -3.24 11.52
N ARG A 11 -60.35 -4.40 10.88
CA ARG A 11 -59.18 -5.19 10.46
C ARG A 11 -58.52 -4.45 9.31
N PRO A 12 -57.21 -4.15 9.36
CA PRO A 12 -56.51 -3.67 8.18
C PRO A 12 -56.47 -4.81 7.17
N HIS A 13 -57.31 -4.73 6.14
CA HIS A 13 -57.20 -5.58 4.94
C HIS A 13 -56.00 -5.10 4.10
N GLY A 14 -54.79 -5.33 4.62
CA GLY A 14 -53.61 -5.47 3.79
C GLY A 14 -53.52 -6.94 3.39
N SER A 15 -53.57 -7.25 2.09
CA SER A 15 -53.31 -8.61 1.64
C SER A 15 -51.85 -8.95 1.95
N ALA A 16 -51.62 -9.79 2.95
CA ALA A 16 -50.31 -10.36 3.19
C ALA A 16 -49.89 -11.20 1.98
N ARG A 17 -48.57 -11.32 1.76
CA ARG A 17 -48.02 -12.15 0.69
C ARG A 17 -48.52 -13.60 0.81
N PRO A 18 -48.64 -14.36 -0.29
CA PRO A 18 -49.03 -15.77 -0.24
C PRO A 18 -48.19 -16.54 0.80
N GLY A 19 -48.85 -17.26 1.71
CA GLY A 19 -48.20 -17.98 2.82
C GLY A 19 -48.06 -17.18 4.13
N TYR A 20 -48.39 -15.89 4.14
CA TYR A 20 -48.34 -15.02 5.32
C TYR A 20 -49.74 -14.49 5.68
N SER A 21 -49.95 -14.13 6.94
CA SER A 21 -51.22 -13.60 7.46
C SER A 21 -51.00 -12.50 8.51
N LEU A 22 -51.87 -11.49 8.48
CA LEU A 22 -52.00 -10.48 9.53
C LEU A 22 -53.05 -10.86 10.58
N ASP A 23 -53.84 -11.93 10.36
CA ASP A 23 -54.79 -12.44 11.36
C ASP A 23 -54.04 -13.30 12.39
N VAL A 24 -53.55 -12.62 13.43
CA VAL A 24 -52.78 -13.22 14.52
C VAL A 24 -53.49 -13.04 15.86
N ARG A 25 -53.60 -14.11 16.65
CA ARG A 25 -54.19 -14.08 18.00
C ARG A 25 -53.27 -14.75 19.00
N LEU A 26 -52.85 -14.01 20.03
CA LEU A 26 -52.00 -14.50 21.11
C LEU A 26 -52.84 -14.91 22.32
N TRP A 27 -52.60 -16.09 22.87
CA TRP A 27 -53.25 -16.53 24.11
C TRP A 27 -52.44 -16.10 25.35
N LYS A 28 -53.04 -16.26 26.53
CA LYS A 28 -52.32 -16.11 27.80
C LYS A 28 -51.33 -17.27 27.96
N VAL A 29 -50.21 -17.01 28.62
CA VAL A 29 -49.25 -18.06 29.01
C VAL A 29 -49.95 -19.01 29.97
N SER A 30 -49.88 -20.32 29.67
CA SER A 30 -50.44 -21.37 30.52
C SER A 30 -49.32 -22.22 31.13
N LYS A 31 -49.58 -22.84 32.28
CA LYS A 31 -48.65 -23.76 32.94
C LYS A 31 -49.09 -25.20 32.69
N LEU A 32 -48.23 -25.98 32.04
CA LEU A 32 -48.39 -27.40 31.80
C LEU A 32 -47.86 -28.22 32.99
N ASN A 33 -48.43 -29.40 33.19
CA ASN A 33 -47.95 -30.37 34.17
C ASN A 33 -46.75 -31.16 33.60
N ARG A 34 -45.58 -30.49 33.48
CA ARG A 34 -44.32 -31.08 32.99
C ARG A 34 -43.15 -30.59 33.82
N LYS A 35 -42.13 -31.43 34.05
CA LYS A 35 -40.94 -31.09 34.84
C LYS A 35 -40.01 -30.09 34.14
N ALA A 36 -39.83 -30.22 32.83
CA ALA A 36 -38.99 -29.32 32.02
C ALA A 36 -39.87 -28.42 31.13
N ARG A 37 -39.53 -27.13 31.07
CA ARG A 37 -40.23 -26.11 30.28
C ARG A 37 -41.76 -26.08 30.47
N PRO A 38 -42.26 -25.89 31.72
CA PRO A 38 -43.69 -26.01 32.02
C PRO A 38 -44.54 -24.86 31.46
N TYR A 39 -43.97 -23.73 31.07
CA TYR A 39 -44.75 -22.57 30.62
C TYR A 39 -44.97 -22.61 29.12
N GLN A 40 -46.22 -22.65 28.66
CA GLN A 40 -46.58 -22.72 27.25
C GLN A 40 -47.21 -21.41 26.78
N LEU A 41 -46.72 -20.92 25.64
CA LEU A 41 -47.36 -19.87 24.85
C LEU A 41 -47.99 -20.51 23.62
N ARG A 42 -49.24 -20.16 23.33
CA ARG A 42 -49.98 -20.57 22.12
C ARG A 42 -50.47 -19.34 21.39
N TRP A 43 -50.44 -19.41 20.07
CA TRP A 43 -50.98 -18.37 19.21
C TRP A 43 -51.52 -18.97 17.92
N VAL A 44 -52.35 -18.19 17.21
CA VAL A 44 -52.96 -18.59 15.95
C VAL A 44 -52.55 -17.60 14.88
N VAL A 45 -52.14 -18.10 13.70
CA VAL A 45 -51.81 -17.31 12.51
C VAL A 45 -52.63 -17.86 11.34
N GLY A 46 -53.52 -17.07 10.76
CA GLY A 46 -54.32 -17.49 9.60
C GLY A 46 -55.10 -18.81 9.81
N GLY A 47 -55.54 -19.08 11.05
CA GLY A 47 -56.25 -20.31 11.43
C GLY A 47 -55.38 -21.48 11.89
N LYS A 48 -54.05 -21.45 11.69
CA LYS A 48 -53.14 -22.49 12.18
C LYS A 48 -52.65 -22.16 13.60
N VAL A 49 -52.67 -23.15 14.48
CA VAL A 49 -52.22 -23.00 15.88
C VAL A 49 -50.72 -23.32 15.99
N SER A 50 -49.95 -22.38 16.53
CA SER A 50 -48.53 -22.56 16.88
C SER A 50 -48.36 -22.53 18.41
N SER A 51 -47.31 -23.21 18.89
CA SER A 51 -47.00 -23.23 20.33
C SER A 51 -45.52 -23.34 20.62
N ALA A 52 -45.09 -22.73 21.72
CA ALA A 52 -43.74 -22.83 22.25
C ALA A 52 -43.76 -23.03 23.77
N THR A 53 -42.76 -23.73 24.30
CA THR A 53 -42.63 -24.02 25.74
C THR A 53 -41.36 -23.38 26.32
N PHE A 54 -41.39 -22.93 27.57
CA PHE A 54 -40.32 -22.14 28.21
C PHE A 54 -40.07 -22.60 29.64
N ALA A 55 -38.83 -22.43 30.11
CA ALA A 55 -38.39 -22.81 31.45
C ALA A 55 -39.06 -21.99 32.55
N THR A 56 -39.31 -20.69 32.30
CA THR A 56 -39.90 -19.74 33.26
C THR A 56 -41.09 -19.01 32.63
N SER A 57 -42.02 -18.50 33.47
CA SER A 57 -43.14 -17.68 33.01
C SER A 57 -42.64 -16.40 32.34
N THR A 58 -41.62 -15.77 32.90
CA THR A 58 -41.02 -14.54 32.37
C THR A 58 -40.50 -14.72 30.94
N LEU A 59 -39.85 -15.84 30.61
CA LEU A 59 -39.40 -16.11 29.24
C LEU A 59 -40.59 -16.27 28.27
N ALA A 60 -41.66 -16.93 28.70
CA ALA A 60 -42.87 -17.08 27.90
C ALA A 60 -43.61 -15.73 27.70
N GLU A 61 -43.64 -14.89 28.72
CA GLU A 61 -44.24 -13.55 28.69
C GLU A 61 -43.43 -12.59 27.82
N ASN A 62 -42.10 -12.61 27.92
CA ASN A 62 -41.20 -11.86 27.05
C ASN A 62 -41.43 -12.24 25.58
N ARG A 63 -41.48 -13.54 25.27
CA ARG A 63 -41.78 -14.00 23.91
C ARG A 63 -43.16 -13.56 23.44
N ARG A 64 -44.18 -13.63 24.30
CA ARG A 64 -45.53 -13.13 23.99
C ARG A 64 -45.51 -11.64 23.67
N ASN A 65 -44.72 -10.85 24.41
CA ASN A 65 -44.58 -9.42 24.18
C ASN A 65 -43.85 -9.11 22.86
N GLU A 66 -42.82 -9.88 22.49
CA GLU A 66 -42.15 -9.78 21.19
C GLU A 66 -43.13 -9.99 20.03
N LEU A 67 -43.91 -11.08 20.07
CA LEU A 67 -44.93 -11.37 19.06
C LEU A 67 -46.02 -10.28 19.04
N TRP A 68 -46.42 -9.78 20.21
CA TRP A 68 -47.39 -8.68 20.30
C TRP A 68 -46.86 -7.38 19.70
N GLN A 69 -45.58 -7.07 19.89
CA GLN A 69 -44.94 -5.91 19.28
C GLN A 69 -44.85 -6.05 17.76
N ALA A 70 -44.54 -7.23 17.23
CA ALA A 70 -44.55 -7.50 15.80
C ALA A 70 -45.94 -7.28 15.19
N MET A 71 -47.00 -7.80 15.84
CA MET A 71 -48.38 -7.51 15.45
C MET A 71 -48.69 -6.01 15.45
N ARG A 72 -48.24 -5.29 16.48
CA ARG A 72 -48.46 -3.83 16.61
C ARG A 72 -47.76 -3.02 15.52
N ARG A 73 -46.65 -3.51 14.98
CA ARG A 73 -45.92 -2.93 13.84
C ARG A 73 -46.56 -3.25 12.48
N GLY A 74 -47.65 -4.01 12.44
CA GLY A 74 -48.28 -4.44 11.20
C GLY A 74 -47.48 -5.49 10.43
N GLU A 75 -46.62 -6.24 11.12
CA GLU A 75 -45.80 -7.28 10.52
C GLU A 75 -46.63 -8.54 10.25
N ALA A 76 -46.51 -9.11 9.04
CA ALA A 76 -47.19 -10.36 8.69
C ALA A 76 -46.45 -11.57 9.28
N PHE A 77 -47.20 -12.63 9.58
CA PHE A 77 -46.67 -13.86 10.16
C PHE A 77 -46.81 -15.00 9.14
N GLU A 78 -45.79 -15.84 9.02
CA GLU A 78 -45.85 -17.01 8.14
C GLU A 78 -46.83 -18.03 8.71
N ILE A 79 -47.79 -18.48 7.90
CA ILE A 79 -48.84 -19.41 8.34
C ILE A 79 -48.23 -20.75 8.73
N GLU A 80 -47.17 -21.20 8.05
CA GLU A 80 -46.57 -22.51 8.29
C GLU A 80 -45.84 -22.61 9.63
N SER A 81 -44.89 -21.71 9.89
CA SER A 81 -44.08 -21.69 11.13
C SER A 81 -44.77 -20.95 12.28
N GLY A 82 -45.67 -20.03 11.97
CA GLY A 82 -46.28 -19.10 12.92
C GLY A 82 -45.33 -18.00 13.40
N GLN A 83 -44.18 -17.78 12.76
CA GLN A 83 -43.23 -16.73 13.15
C GLN A 83 -43.45 -15.43 12.36
N PRO A 84 -43.05 -14.27 12.88
CA PRO A 84 -43.04 -13.00 12.14
C PRO A 84 -42.15 -13.07 10.88
N GLU A 85 -42.50 -12.35 9.82
CA GLU A 85 -41.75 -12.31 8.55
C GLU A 85 -40.28 -11.91 8.76
N SER A 86 -39.97 -11.01 9.71
CA SER A 86 -38.58 -10.64 10.01
C SER A 86 -37.77 -11.80 10.59
N GLU A 87 -38.39 -12.67 11.39
CA GLU A 87 -37.73 -13.83 11.98
C GLU A 87 -37.56 -14.95 10.97
N VAL A 88 -38.56 -15.19 10.11
CA VAL A 88 -38.44 -16.15 9.01
C VAL A 88 -37.34 -15.72 8.04
N ARG A 89 -37.29 -14.42 7.70
CA ARG A 89 -36.21 -13.87 6.88
C ARG A 89 -34.85 -14.00 7.57
N ALA A 90 -34.74 -13.66 8.85
CA ALA A 90 -33.48 -13.78 9.59
C ALA A 90 -33.02 -15.24 9.69
N ALA A 91 -33.94 -16.20 9.83
CA ALA A 91 -33.62 -17.62 9.84
C ALA A 91 -33.17 -18.10 8.45
N ALA A 92 -33.82 -17.66 7.37
CA ALA A 92 -33.41 -17.96 6.00
C ALA A 92 -32.03 -17.36 5.68
N GLU A 93 -31.78 -16.11 6.05
CA GLU A 93 -30.46 -15.45 5.93
C GLU A 93 -29.37 -16.18 6.74
N ALA A 94 -29.71 -16.68 7.93
CA ALA A 94 -28.79 -17.46 8.74
C ALA A 94 -28.45 -18.82 8.13
N VAL A 95 -29.43 -19.50 7.51
CA VAL A 95 -29.23 -20.76 6.78
C VAL A 95 -28.39 -20.52 5.52
N GLU A 96 -28.68 -19.46 4.75
CA GLU A 96 -27.93 -19.09 3.55
C GLU A 96 -26.48 -18.66 3.87
N ALA A 97 -26.25 -18.04 5.04
CA ALA A 97 -24.92 -17.69 5.53
C ALA A 97 -24.05 -18.89 5.94
N VAL A 98 -24.66 -20.05 6.27
CA VAL A 98 -23.94 -21.29 6.59
C VAL A 98 -23.45 -21.98 5.32
N ASP A 99 -24.21 -21.90 4.21
CA ASP A 99 -23.91 -22.59 2.94
C ASP A 99 -23.04 -21.78 1.96
N LYS A 100 -22.84 -20.48 2.18
CA LYS A 100 -21.97 -19.67 1.30
C LYS A 100 -20.50 -20.09 1.51
N PRO A 101 -19.78 -20.59 0.48
CA PRO A 101 -18.38 -20.95 0.61
C PRO A 101 -17.60 -19.71 1.04
N ARG A 102 -16.99 -19.77 2.24
CA ARG A 102 -16.23 -18.66 2.80
C ARG A 102 -15.02 -18.40 1.91
N LEU A 103 -14.99 -17.24 1.26
CA LEU A 103 -13.87 -16.81 0.41
C LEU A 103 -12.56 -16.94 1.19
N ARG A 104 -11.62 -17.74 0.68
CA ARG A 104 -10.33 -17.92 1.35
C ARG A 104 -9.43 -16.71 1.15
N TRP A 105 -8.55 -16.44 2.11
CA TRP A 105 -7.58 -15.34 2.02
C TRP A 105 -6.80 -15.33 0.70
N PHE A 106 -6.38 -16.51 0.25
CA PHE A 106 -5.60 -16.67 -0.96
C PHE A 106 -6.40 -16.29 -2.23
N GLU A 107 -7.63 -16.78 -2.33
CA GLU A 107 -8.53 -16.48 -3.46
C GLU A 107 -8.89 -14.99 -3.50
N PHE A 108 -9.18 -14.42 -2.32
CA PHE A 108 -9.37 -12.99 -2.16
C PHE A 108 -8.16 -12.19 -2.67
N CYS A 109 -6.94 -12.59 -2.29
CA CYS A 109 -5.72 -11.93 -2.76
C CYS A 109 -5.56 -11.99 -4.28
N ARG A 110 -5.82 -13.16 -4.90
CA ARG A 110 -5.78 -13.30 -6.36
C ARG A 110 -6.78 -12.37 -7.04
N LYS A 111 -8.02 -12.30 -6.55
CA LYS A 111 -9.06 -11.39 -7.06
C LYS A 111 -8.66 -9.91 -6.88
N TYR A 112 -8.18 -9.55 -5.69
CA TYR A 112 -7.75 -8.20 -5.35
C TYR A 112 -6.61 -7.70 -6.24
N VAL A 113 -5.58 -8.54 -6.43
CA VAL A 113 -4.40 -8.23 -7.25
C VAL A 113 -4.78 -8.17 -8.73
N ALA A 114 -5.58 -9.11 -9.23
CA ALA A 114 -6.04 -9.13 -10.62
C ALA A 114 -6.83 -7.86 -10.99
N GLY A 115 -7.77 -7.44 -10.14
CA GLY A 115 -8.56 -6.22 -10.36
C GLY A 115 -7.72 -4.94 -10.40
N ARG A 116 -6.55 -4.92 -9.75
CA ARG A 116 -5.62 -3.77 -9.73
C ARG A 116 -4.45 -3.91 -10.69
N TRP A 117 -4.29 -5.06 -11.33
CA TRP A 117 -3.11 -5.36 -12.13
C TRP A 117 -2.95 -4.37 -13.27
N ARG A 118 -4.02 -4.16 -14.05
CA ARG A 118 -4.02 -3.27 -15.23
C ARG A 118 -3.87 -1.79 -14.87
N THR A 119 -4.12 -1.36 -13.65
CA THR A 119 -4.04 0.05 -13.23
C THR A 119 -2.82 0.35 -12.37
N SER A 120 -2.16 -0.69 -11.84
CA SER A 120 -0.95 -0.57 -11.04
C SER A 120 0.29 -0.66 -11.92
N ALA A 121 1.31 0.15 -11.64
CA ALA A 121 2.63 -0.01 -12.27
C ALA A 121 3.38 -1.23 -11.71
N ALA A 122 4.35 -1.77 -12.45
CA ALA A 122 5.08 -2.99 -12.08
C ALA A 122 5.65 -2.98 -10.66
N LYS A 123 6.27 -1.86 -10.22
CA LYS A 123 6.84 -1.79 -8.86
C LYS A 123 5.76 -1.81 -7.77
N THR A 124 4.58 -1.27 -8.07
CA THR A 124 3.41 -1.34 -7.18
C THR A 124 2.87 -2.76 -7.12
N ARG A 125 2.81 -3.48 -8.25
CA ARG A 125 2.40 -4.90 -8.30
C ARG A 125 3.34 -5.77 -7.47
N GLU A 126 4.65 -5.61 -7.66
CA GLU A 126 5.66 -6.33 -6.88
C GLU A 126 5.53 -6.03 -5.38
N GLY A 127 5.40 -4.75 -5.00
CA GLY A 127 5.24 -4.35 -3.60
C GLY A 127 3.94 -4.87 -2.99
N MET A 128 2.86 -4.94 -3.78
CA MET A 128 1.57 -5.50 -3.35
C MET A 128 1.69 -7.00 -3.08
N ALA A 129 2.27 -7.75 -4.01
CA ALA A 129 2.49 -9.19 -3.87
C ALA A 129 3.41 -9.51 -2.67
N ASP A 130 4.53 -8.78 -2.50
CA ASP A 130 5.44 -8.96 -1.37
C ASP A 130 4.78 -8.67 0.00
N SER A 131 3.88 -7.67 0.03
CA SER A 131 3.18 -7.30 1.26
C SER A 131 2.10 -8.31 1.63
N LEU A 132 1.31 -8.74 0.64
CA LEU A 132 0.28 -9.76 0.86
C LEU A 132 0.91 -11.13 1.16
N ALA A 133 2.05 -11.47 0.57
CA ALA A 133 2.80 -12.68 0.91
C ALA A 133 3.21 -12.72 2.39
N ALA A 134 3.58 -11.57 2.97
CA ALA A 134 3.87 -11.49 4.39
C ALA A 134 2.64 -11.79 5.25
N VAL A 135 1.47 -11.29 4.85
CA VAL A 135 0.19 -11.54 5.55
C VAL A 135 -0.25 -12.99 5.39
N THR A 136 -0.01 -13.61 4.23
CA THR A 136 -0.31 -15.03 3.97
C THR A 136 0.33 -15.97 4.98
N LEU A 137 1.52 -15.65 5.49
CA LEU A 137 2.18 -16.45 6.53
C LEU A 137 1.42 -16.46 7.87
N ALA A 138 0.49 -15.53 8.12
CA ALA A 138 -0.42 -15.59 9.26
C ALA A 138 -1.79 -16.20 8.88
N MET A 139 -2.06 -16.34 7.59
CA MET A 139 -3.34 -16.79 7.02
C MET A 139 -3.25 -18.21 6.42
N VAL A 140 -2.23 -18.97 6.80
CA VAL A 140 -1.99 -20.36 6.39
C VAL A 140 -1.73 -21.22 7.62
N GLY A 141 -2.00 -22.52 7.53
CA GLY A 141 -1.72 -23.47 8.62
C GLY A 141 -0.21 -23.71 8.77
N HIS A 142 0.25 -23.88 10.01
CA HIS A 142 1.66 -24.17 10.38
C HIS A 142 1.81 -25.52 11.09
N GLY A 143 1.05 -26.52 10.63
CA GLY A 143 1.09 -27.87 11.21
C GLY A 143 2.22 -28.74 10.64
N ASP A 144 2.21 -30.03 11.00
CA ASP A 144 3.15 -31.01 10.48
C ASP A 144 3.15 -31.06 8.95
N GLY A 145 4.34 -30.99 8.35
CA GLY A 145 4.51 -30.97 6.90
C GLY A 145 4.33 -29.59 6.25
N ALA A 146 4.20 -28.51 7.03
CA ALA A 146 4.20 -27.16 6.49
C ALA A 146 5.53 -26.83 5.78
N PRO A 147 5.48 -26.34 4.52
CA PRO A 147 6.67 -25.85 3.82
C PRO A 147 7.27 -24.62 4.51
N ASP A 148 8.55 -24.34 4.24
CA ASP A 148 9.25 -23.20 4.81
C ASP A 148 8.58 -21.86 4.44
N ASP A 149 8.66 -20.89 5.36
CA ASP A 149 8.08 -19.55 5.19
C ASP A 149 8.59 -18.85 3.90
N GLU A 150 9.82 -19.15 3.46
CA GLU A 150 10.38 -18.62 2.21
C GLU A 150 9.65 -19.18 0.98
N ASP A 151 9.45 -20.50 0.93
CA ASP A 151 8.75 -21.17 -0.16
C ASP A 151 7.28 -20.76 -0.22
N LEU A 152 6.62 -20.64 0.94
CA LEU A 152 5.26 -20.12 1.03
C LEU A 152 5.16 -18.70 0.46
N ARG A 153 6.12 -17.82 0.76
CA ARG A 153 6.15 -16.47 0.17
C ARG A 153 6.39 -16.51 -1.34
N LEU A 154 7.31 -17.33 -1.81
CA LEU A 154 7.64 -17.43 -3.25
C LEU A 154 6.46 -17.99 -4.04
N ALA A 155 5.84 -19.07 -3.55
CA ALA A 155 4.65 -19.68 -4.13
C ALA A 155 3.46 -18.70 -4.15
N PHE A 156 3.23 -17.95 -3.07
CA PHE A 156 2.23 -16.90 -3.04
C PHE A 156 2.52 -15.81 -4.09
N ARG A 157 3.75 -15.28 -4.12
CA ARG A 157 4.12 -14.21 -5.06
C ARG A 157 3.99 -14.64 -6.51
N TRP A 158 4.33 -15.89 -6.83
CA TRP A 158 4.15 -16.46 -8.16
C TRP A 158 2.66 -16.55 -8.53
N SER A 159 1.83 -17.03 -7.60
CA SER A 159 0.43 -17.37 -7.88
C SER A 159 -0.54 -16.19 -7.94
N VAL A 160 -0.22 -15.05 -7.32
CA VAL A 160 -1.02 -13.83 -7.43
C VAL A 160 -0.81 -13.08 -8.75
N VAL A 161 0.18 -13.46 -9.56
CA VAL A 161 0.38 -12.92 -10.91
C VAL A 161 -0.73 -13.43 -11.82
N PRO A 162 -1.58 -12.57 -12.41
CA PRO A 162 -2.72 -13.01 -13.20
C PRO A 162 -2.37 -13.88 -14.40
N ALA A 163 -1.20 -13.68 -15.00
CA ALA A 163 -0.71 -14.52 -16.10
C ALA A 163 -0.51 -15.99 -15.71
N ASN A 164 -0.31 -16.28 -14.41
CA ASN A 164 -0.09 -17.62 -13.90
C ASN A 164 -1.39 -18.30 -13.45
N ALA A 165 -2.56 -17.68 -13.67
CA ALA A 165 -3.80 -18.10 -13.05
C ALA A 165 -4.27 -19.53 -13.42
N GLY A 166 -3.81 -20.06 -14.55
CA GLY A 166 -4.04 -21.44 -15.01
C GLY A 166 -2.76 -22.24 -15.30
N GLU A 167 -1.60 -21.71 -14.90
CA GLU A 167 -0.32 -22.37 -15.08
C GLU A 167 -0.03 -23.35 -13.94
N LYS A 168 0.80 -24.36 -14.19
CA LYS A 168 1.31 -25.24 -13.12
C LYS A 168 2.41 -24.51 -12.35
N PRO A 169 2.42 -24.57 -11.00
CA PRO A 169 3.51 -24.00 -10.22
C PRO A 169 4.84 -24.69 -10.59
N PRO A 170 5.98 -23.96 -10.54
CA PRO A 170 7.30 -24.56 -10.64
C PRO A 170 7.43 -25.75 -9.68
N ALA A 171 8.16 -26.80 -10.09
CA ALA A 171 8.26 -28.03 -9.31
C ALA A 171 8.71 -27.80 -7.85
N GLU A 172 9.67 -26.90 -7.66
CA GLU A 172 10.19 -26.47 -6.35
C GLU A 172 9.11 -25.81 -5.47
N LEU A 173 8.16 -25.08 -6.07
CA LEU A 173 7.12 -24.32 -5.35
C LEU A 173 5.79 -25.07 -5.24
N LYS A 174 5.67 -26.26 -5.85
CA LYS A 174 4.40 -27.00 -5.92
C LYS A 174 3.85 -27.33 -4.53
N ALA A 175 4.69 -27.84 -3.62
CA ALA A 175 4.27 -28.19 -2.27
C ALA A 175 3.74 -26.97 -1.51
N ALA A 176 4.44 -25.84 -1.57
CA ALA A 176 4.02 -24.58 -0.97
C ALA A 176 2.74 -24.00 -1.60
N TYR A 177 2.58 -24.10 -2.93
CA TYR A 177 1.36 -23.68 -3.62
C TYR A 177 0.15 -24.51 -3.18
N ASP A 178 0.30 -25.84 -3.18
CA ASP A 178 -0.74 -26.78 -2.76
C ASP A 178 -1.10 -26.54 -1.28
N TRP A 179 -0.11 -26.26 -0.43
CA TRP A 179 -0.32 -25.92 0.98
C TRP A 179 -1.13 -24.63 1.16
N ILE A 180 -0.79 -23.54 0.46
CA ILE A 180 -1.51 -22.25 0.59
C ILE A 180 -2.94 -22.35 0.10
N THR A 181 -3.18 -23.11 -0.97
CA THR A 181 -4.52 -23.30 -1.53
C THR A 181 -5.41 -24.17 -0.64
N THR A 182 -4.85 -25.17 0.04
CA THR A 182 -5.62 -26.13 0.85
C THR A 182 -5.78 -25.69 2.31
N THR A 183 -4.72 -25.18 2.93
CA THR A 183 -4.68 -24.82 4.36
C THR A 183 -4.92 -23.33 4.61
N GLY A 184 -5.14 -22.54 3.55
CA GLY A 184 -5.42 -21.11 3.66
C GLY A 184 -6.70 -20.81 4.44
N ARG A 185 -6.60 -19.93 5.44
CA ARG A 185 -7.73 -19.52 6.29
C ARG A 185 -8.82 -18.77 5.50
N PRO A 186 -10.09 -18.85 5.92
CA PRO A 186 -11.14 -17.96 5.44
C PRO A 186 -10.76 -16.49 5.64
N LEU A 187 -11.16 -15.62 4.72
CA LEU A 187 -10.94 -14.17 4.86
C LEU A 187 -11.58 -13.62 6.15
N GLY A 188 -12.74 -14.15 6.53
CA GLY A 188 -13.48 -13.78 7.73
C GLY A 188 -12.69 -13.97 9.03
N ASP A 189 -11.70 -14.87 9.08
CA ASP A 189 -10.84 -15.09 10.24
C ASP A 189 -10.04 -13.84 10.64
N LEU A 190 -9.85 -12.87 9.72
CA LEU A 190 -9.23 -11.58 10.03
C LEU A 190 -10.02 -10.73 11.02
N THR A 191 -11.28 -11.08 11.30
CA THR A 191 -12.08 -10.46 12.37
C THR A 191 -11.75 -11.02 13.74
N ASN A 192 -11.12 -12.21 13.81
CA ASN A 192 -10.65 -12.80 15.06
C ASN A 192 -9.39 -12.05 15.56
N PRO A 193 -9.40 -11.50 16.79
CA PRO A 193 -8.27 -10.77 17.34
C PRO A 193 -6.94 -11.54 17.34
N GLU A 194 -6.94 -12.84 17.65
CA GLU A 194 -5.72 -13.65 17.75
C GLU A 194 -5.06 -13.85 16.37
N VAL A 195 -5.87 -14.19 15.37
CA VAL A 195 -5.41 -14.30 13.97
C VAL A 195 -4.87 -12.96 13.50
N PHE A 196 -5.58 -11.88 13.81
CA PHE A 196 -5.19 -10.54 13.39
C PHE A 196 -3.91 -10.04 14.08
N GLU A 197 -3.66 -10.43 15.34
CA GLU A 197 -2.40 -10.17 16.00
C GLU A 197 -1.23 -10.87 15.30
N GLY A 198 -1.41 -12.12 14.88
CA GLY A 198 -0.45 -12.85 14.04
C GLY A 198 -0.15 -12.12 12.73
N VAL A 199 -1.18 -11.55 12.09
CA VAL A 199 -1.00 -10.70 10.90
C VAL A 199 -0.15 -9.47 11.21
N LEU A 200 -0.45 -8.74 12.28
CA LEU A 200 0.32 -7.56 12.69
C LEU A 200 1.78 -7.91 13.03
N TYR A 201 2.02 -9.09 13.61
CA TYR A 201 3.36 -9.62 13.83
C TYR A 201 4.10 -9.81 12.49
N ARG A 202 3.51 -10.51 11.51
CA ARG A 202 4.12 -10.72 10.18
C ARG A 202 4.32 -9.43 9.38
N LEU A 203 3.56 -8.37 9.67
CA LEU A 203 3.83 -7.04 9.13
C LEU A 203 5.08 -6.39 9.75
N SER A 204 5.29 -6.61 11.05
CA SER A 204 6.29 -5.91 11.88
C SER A 204 7.66 -6.57 11.87
N TYR A 205 7.74 -7.87 11.57
CA TYR A 205 8.98 -8.64 11.60
C TYR A 205 9.35 -9.22 10.22
N LYS A 206 10.63 -9.55 10.06
CA LYS A 206 11.16 -10.31 8.92
C LYS A 206 11.08 -11.82 9.21
N LEU A 207 11.47 -12.65 8.23
CA LEU A 207 11.52 -14.10 8.39
C LEU A 207 12.55 -14.54 9.45
N ASP A 208 13.65 -13.81 9.58
CA ASP A 208 14.70 -14.03 10.58
C ASP A 208 14.31 -13.58 12.01
N GLY A 209 13.05 -13.19 12.24
CA GLY A 209 12.57 -12.70 13.54
C GLY A 209 13.01 -11.27 13.90
N THR A 210 13.84 -10.62 13.09
CA THR A 210 14.26 -9.22 13.35
C THR A 210 13.17 -8.22 12.96
N PRO A 211 13.08 -7.04 13.61
CA PRO A 211 12.14 -6.01 13.22
C PRO A 211 12.31 -5.56 11.77
N ALA A 212 11.19 -5.43 11.05
CA ALA A 212 11.17 -4.83 9.73
C ALA A 212 11.46 -3.33 9.82
N ALA A 213 12.17 -2.78 8.83
CA ALA A 213 12.37 -1.34 8.73
C ALA A 213 11.02 -0.60 8.73
N GLY A 214 10.94 0.56 9.40
CA GLY A 214 9.68 1.29 9.58
C GLY A 214 8.94 1.58 8.26
N ASP A 215 9.66 1.90 7.19
CA ASP A 215 9.07 2.10 5.86
C ASP A 215 8.53 0.81 5.23
N THR A 216 9.18 -0.33 5.48
CA THR A 216 8.68 -1.64 5.05
C THR A 216 7.38 -1.98 5.75
N TYR A 217 7.32 -1.81 7.08
CA TYR A 217 6.10 -1.98 7.85
C TYR A 217 4.97 -1.08 7.34
N ARG A 218 5.23 0.23 7.17
CA ARG A 218 4.24 1.19 6.65
C ARG A 218 3.72 0.81 5.27
N ARG A 219 4.61 0.35 4.37
CA ARG A 219 4.22 -0.13 3.04
C ARG A 219 3.30 -1.33 3.15
N ARG A 220 3.70 -2.37 3.90
CA ARG A 220 2.90 -3.59 4.04
C ARG A 220 1.54 -3.31 4.67
N ARG A 221 1.51 -2.52 5.74
CA ARG A 221 0.27 -2.09 6.41
C ARG A 221 -0.64 -1.31 5.47
N ARG A 222 -0.10 -0.39 4.65
CA ARG A 222 -0.90 0.36 3.67
C ARG A 222 -1.52 -0.57 2.62
N THR A 223 -0.74 -1.52 2.10
CA THR A 223 -1.27 -2.52 1.16
C THR A 223 -2.39 -3.35 1.80
N LEU A 224 -2.17 -3.86 3.02
CA LEU A 224 -3.21 -4.60 3.73
C LEU A 224 -4.46 -3.75 3.96
N ASN A 225 -4.31 -2.46 4.31
CA ASN A 225 -5.43 -1.56 4.50
C ASN A 225 -6.29 -1.40 3.25
N THR A 226 -5.68 -1.12 2.11
CA THR A 226 -6.42 -1.00 0.85
C THR A 226 -7.03 -2.35 0.41
N ALA A 227 -6.43 -3.47 0.78
CA ALA A 227 -7.02 -4.80 0.57
C ALA A 227 -8.27 -5.00 1.42
N LEU A 228 -8.19 -4.73 2.72
CA LEU A 228 -9.32 -4.87 3.63
C LEU A 228 -10.46 -3.90 3.31
N GLU A 229 -10.16 -2.65 2.93
CA GLU A 229 -11.17 -1.71 2.44
C GLU A 229 -11.89 -2.25 1.19
N TYR A 230 -11.16 -2.88 0.27
CA TYR A 230 -11.77 -3.52 -0.89
C TYR A 230 -12.65 -4.72 -0.49
N ALA A 231 -12.22 -5.54 0.47
CA ALA A 231 -13.04 -6.64 0.99
C ALA A 231 -14.34 -6.14 1.62
N VAL A 232 -14.30 -5.02 2.34
CA VAL A 232 -15.49 -4.40 2.93
C VAL A 232 -16.44 -3.89 1.86
N VAL A 233 -15.92 -3.16 0.86
CA VAL A 233 -16.73 -2.67 -0.27
C VAL A 233 -17.33 -3.82 -1.08
N ALA A 234 -16.62 -4.93 -1.21
CA ALA A 234 -17.10 -6.14 -1.88
C ALA A 234 -18.10 -6.96 -1.06
N GLY A 235 -18.32 -6.61 0.22
CA GLY A 235 -19.17 -7.38 1.13
C GLY A 235 -18.55 -8.68 1.64
N ASP A 236 -17.26 -8.90 1.39
CA ASP A 236 -16.51 -10.09 1.83
C ASP A 236 -16.08 -9.97 3.31
N LEU A 237 -16.05 -8.75 3.87
CA LEU A 237 -15.84 -8.46 5.29
C LEU A 237 -16.85 -7.39 5.77
N PRO A 238 -17.33 -7.46 7.03
CA PRO A 238 -18.25 -6.46 7.57
C PRO A 238 -17.57 -5.11 7.86
N GLU A 239 -16.30 -5.13 8.26
CA GLU A 239 -15.52 -3.94 8.57
C GLU A 239 -14.01 -4.20 8.43
N ASN A 240 -13.20 -3.13 8.44
CA ASN A 240 -11.75 -3.22 8.33
C ASN A 240 -11.09 -3.36 9.72
N PRO A 241 -10.53 -4.54 10.08
CA PRO A 241 -9.96 -4.79 11.40
C PRO A 241 -8.73 -3.91 11.73
N LEU A 242 -8.07 -3.30 10.73
CA LEU A 242 -6.96 -2.38 10.99
C LEU A 242 -7.38 -1.10 11.73
N GLN A 243 -8.66 -0.74 11.68
CA GLN A 243 -9.21 0.41 12.40
C GLN A 243 -9.21 0.17 13.92
N ARG A 244 -9.40 -1.08 14.37
CA ARG A 244 -9.35 -1.47 15.78
C ARG A 244 -7.92 -1.45 16.33
N ALA A 245 -6.94 -1.82 15.51
CA ALA A 245 -5.52 -1.91 15.87
C ALA A 245 -4.75 -0.58 15.78
N ARG A 246 -5.38 0.55 16.14
CA ARG A 246 -4.80 1.89 15.99
C ARG A 246 -3.68 2.11 17.02
N ARG A 247 -2.46 1.66 16.72
CA ARG A 247 -1.26 1.99 17.53
C ARG A 247 -1.02 3.50 17.51
N LYS A 248 -0.61 4.06 18.66
CA LYS A 248 -0.14 5.46 18.77
C LYS A 248 0.86 5.73 17.65
N HIS A 249 0.55 6.73 16.83
CA HIS A 249 1.39 7.15 15.72
C HIS A 249 2.72 7.68 16.27
N VAL A 250 3.77 6.87 16.26
CA VAL A 250 5.13 7.37 16.44
C VAL A 250 5.45 8.16 15.19
N GLY A 251 5.56 9.48 15.31
CA GLY A 251 5.91 10.39 14.22
C GLY A 251 7.06 9.82 13.40
N SER A 252 6.89 9.69 12.09
CA SER A 252 8.03 9.37 11.24
C SER A 252 8.96 10.58 11.23
N ASN A 253 10.23 10.40 11.57
CA ASN A 253 11.28 11.33 11.17
C ASN A 253 11.44 11.27 9.64
N ASP A 254 10.54 11.93 8.90
CA ASP A 254 10.65 12.14 7.45
C ASP A 254 11.65 13.27 7.13
N VAL A 255 12.32 13.79 8.17
CA VAL A 255 13.36 14.82 8.09
C VAL A 255 14.67 14.20 7.61
N VAL A 256 15.35 14.88 6.70
CA VAL A 256 16.68 14.50 6.24
C VAL A 256 17.67 14.60 7.39
N ASP A 257 18.40 13.52 7.64
CA ASP A 257 19.49 13.50 8.60
C ASP A 257 20.68 14.30 8.05
N ARG A 258 21.06 15.39 8.71
CA ARG A 258 22.18 16.25 8.29
C ARG A 258 23.49 15.48 8.12
N ARG A 259 23.69 14.39 8.86
CA ARG A 259 24.92 13.58 8.84
C ARG A 259 25.17 12.87 7.51
N VAL A 260 24.14 12.71 6.67
CA VAL A 260 24.32 12.10 5.34
C VAL A 260 24.82 13.09 4.29
N LEU A 261 24.74 14.39 4.56
CA LEU A 261 24.99 15.46 3.59
C LEU A 261 26.48 15.72 3.40
N VAL A 262 26.91 15.73 2.14
CA VAL A 262 28.28 16.09 1.76
C VAL A 262 28.40 17.58 1.46
N ASN A 263 29.52 18.17 1.89
CA ASN A 263 29.90 19.51 1.45
C ASN A 263 30.49 19.49 0.02
N ALA A 264 30.81 20.66 -0.52
CA ALA A 264 31.31 20.79 -1.89
C ALA A 264 32.68 20.11 -2.11
N ILE A 265 33.56 20.09 -1.11
CA ILE A 265 34.88 19.44 -1.18
C ILE A 265 34.69 17.92 -1.20
N GLN A 266 33.93 17.38 -0.25
CA GLN A 266 33.62 15.96 -0.14
C GLN A 266 32.93 15.43 -1.40
N ALA A 267 31.98 16.19 -1.97
CA ALA A 267 31.32 15.81 -3.21
C ALA A 267 32.32 15.71 -4.38
N ARG A 268 33.24 16.68 -4.53
CA ARG A 268 34.28 16.61 -5.56
C ARG A 268 35.25 15.45 -5.35
N GLN A 269 35.64 15.19 -4.11
CA GLN A 269 36.48 14.05 -3.74
C GLN A 269 35.79 12.72 -4.09
N LEU A 270 34.52 12.56 -3.75
CA LEU A 270 33.73 11.38 -4.10
C LEU A 270 33.59 11.21 -5.62
N LEU A 271 33.28 12.28 -6.38
CA LEU A 271 33.21 12.22 -7.84
C LEU A 271 34.57 11.85 -8.46
N THR A 272 35.66 12.36 -7.89
CA THR A 272 37.02 12.02 -8.30
C THR A 272 37.32 10.55 -8.00
N ALA A 273 37.03 10.08 -6.78
CA ALA A 273 37.22 8.70 -6.35
C ALA A 273 36.44 7.70 -7.22
N VAL A 274 35.22 8.04 -7.64
CA VAL A 274 34.45 7.23 -8.61
C VAL A 274 35.26 6.96 -9.87
N SER A 275 36.10 7.90 -10.34
CA SER A 275 36.92 7.69 -11.52
C SER A 275 38.01 6.63 -11.34
N TYR A 276 38.40 6.32 -10.10
CA TYR A 276 39.39 5.29 -9.75
C TYR A 276 38.77 3.91 -9.53
N VAL A 277 37.43 3.78 -9.52
CA VAL A 277 36.77 2.51 -9.23
C VAL A 277 36.81 1.57 -10.44
N GLY A 278 37.46 0.42 -10.25
CA GLY A 278 37.61 -0.66 -11.24
C GLY A 278 38.82 -0.50 -12.17
N SER A 279 39.02 -1.49 -13.04
CA SER A 279 40.16 -1.46 -13.96
C SER A 279 40.02 -0.38 -15.04
N TRP A 280 41.16 0.10 -15.54
CA TRP A 280 41.21 1.10 -16.59
C TRP A 280 40.39 0.68 -17.81
N ASP A 281 40.54 -0.56 -18.28
CA ASP A 281 39.86 -1.04 -19.49
C ASP A 281 38.35 -1.20 -19.31
N ARG A 282 37.90 -1.70 -18.15
CA ARG A 282 36.46 -1.83 -17.88
C ARG A 282 35.78 -0.49 -17.62
N CYS A 283 36.53 0.52 -17.15
CA CYS A 283 36.05 1.88 -16.91
C CYS A 283 34.78 1.97 -16.04
N ARG A 284 34.48 0.97 -15.21
CA ARG A 284 33.15 0.89 -14.56
C ARG A 284 32.82 2.10 -13.69
N GLY A 285 33.82 2.64 -12.99
CA GLY A 285 33.72 3.87 -12.21
C GLY A 285 33.69 5.11 -13.10
N ARG A 286 34.65 5.26 -14.01
CA ARG A 286 34.75 6.41 -14.93
C ARG A 286 33.45 6.67 -15.72
N ARG A 287 32.77 5.62 -16.17
CA ARG A 287 31.47 5.71 -16.87
C ARG A 287 30.33 6.29 -16.01
N LEU A 288 30.49 6.29 -14.68
CA LEU A 288 29.48 6.73 -13.72
C LEU A 288 29.82 8.06 -13.04
N VAL A 289 30.99 8.67 -13.29
CA VAL A 289 31.33 10.00 -12.72
C VAL A 289 30.24 11.01 -13.05
N ALA A 290 29.89 11.14 -14.33
CA ALA A 290 28.84 12.04 -14.77
C ALA A 290 27.44 11.63 -14.27
N PHE A 291 27.22 10.33 -14.04
CA PHE A 291 25.97 9.82 -13.45
C PHE A 291 25.78 10.33 -12.02
N TYR A 292 26.80 10.27 -11.16
CA TYR A 292 26.68 10.85 -9.82
C TYR A 292 26.69 12.39 -9.86
N ALA A 293 27.38 12.99 -10.83
CA ALA A 293 27.40 14.44 -10.99
C ALA A 293 26.00 15.01 -11.27
N VAL A 294 25.16 14.36 -12.10
CA VAL A 294 23.78 14.82 -12.32
C VAL A 294 22.89 14.68 -11.08
N LEU A 295 23.16 13.70 -10.20
CA LEU A 295 22.49 13.59 -8.89
C LEU A 295 22.90 14.75 -7.97
N TYR A 296 24.18 15.14 -7.98
CA TYR A 296 24.73 16.16 -7.09
C TYR A 296 24.47 17.61 -7.52
N TYR A 297 24.59 17.91 -8.83
CA TYR A 297 24.49 19.27 -9.34
C TYR A 297 23.09 19.63 -9.86
N ALA A 298 22.31 18.64 -10.27
CA ALA A 298 20.96 18.84 -10.81
C ALA A 298 19.87 18.14 -9.98
N GLY A 299 20.27 17.45 -8.91
CA GLY A 299 19.34 16.83 -7.97
C GLY A 299 18.53 15.70 -8.59
N LEU A 300 18.97 15.04 -9.67
CA LEU A 300 18.21 13.95 -10.30
C LEU A 300 18.03 12.77 -9.33
N ARG A 301 16.94 12.02 -9.45
CA ARG A 301 16.85 10.68 -8.86
C ARG A 301 17.75 9.72 -9.66
N PRO A 302 18.29 8.65 -9.05
CA PRO A 302 19.03 7.62 -9.78
C PRO A 302 18.28 7.09 -11.01
N ALA A 303 16.97 6.84 -10.88
CA ALA A 303 16.15 6.39 -11.99
C ALA A 303 15.96 7.44 -13.10
N GLU A 304 15.98 8.74 -12.77
CA GLU A 304 15.95 9.84 -13.75
C GLU A 304 17.27 9.87 -14.52
N ALA A 305 18.39 9.75 -13.81
CA ALA A 305 19.71 9.69 -14.44
C ALA A 305 19.85 8.47 -15.34
N VAL A 306 19.44 7.27 -14.91
CA VAL A 306 19.48 6.05 -15.75
C VAL A 306 18.69 6.19 -17.05
N GLY A 307 17.59 6.96 -17.02
CA GLY A 307 16.73 7.19 -18.18
C GLY A 307 17.15 8.34 -19.10
N LEU A 308 18.11 9.18 -18.70
CA LEU A 308 18.48 10.42 -19.38
C LEU A 308 19.05 10.15 -20.79
N ARG A 309 18.57 10.91 -21.78
CA ARG A 309 19.03 10.85 -23.17
C ARG A 309 19.72 12.14 -23.59
N TRP A 310 20.63 12.05 -24.55
CA TRP A 310 21.29 13.24 -25.11
C TRP A 310 20.31 14.21 -25.78
N SER A 311 19.22 13.69 -26.36
CA SER A 311 18.14 14.51 -26.92
C SER A 311 17.46 15.41 -25.90
N ASP A 312 17.59 15.06 -24.61
CA ASP A 312 16.98 15.77 -23.49
C ASP A 312 17.98 16.72 -22.80
N CYS A 313 19.20 16.87 -23.35
CA CYS A 313 20.26 17.71 -22.81
C CYS A 313 20.53 18.91 -23.71
N HIS A 314 20.25 20.12 -23.23
CA HIS A 314 20.72 21.35 -23.83
C HIS A 314 22.00 21.81 -23.10
N LEU A 315 23.13 21.72 -23.81
CA LEU A 315 24.48 21.97 -23.29
C LEU A 315 25.14 23.11 -24.09
N PRO A 316 24.85 24.38 -23.77
CA PRO A 316 25.50 25.51 -24.44
C PRO A 316 26.99 25.60 -24.08
N GLU A 317 27.79 26.20 -24.96
CA GLU A 317 29.23 26.41 -24.76
C GLU A 317 29.52 27.33 -23.56
N THR A 318 28.66 28.32 -23.33
CA THR A 318 28.75 29.25 -22.20
C THR A 318 27.40 29.38 -21.50
N GLY A 319 27.44 29.65 -20.18
CA GLY A 319 26.24 29.84 -19.37
C GLY A 319 25.57 28.54 -18.90
N TRP A 320 24.30 28.65 -18.53
CA TRP A 320 23.52 27.56 -17.95
C TRP A 320 22.89 26.69 -19.03
N GLY A 321 22.95 25.38 -18.83
CA GLY A 321 22.26 24.41 -19.68
C GLY A 321 20.92 23.99 -19.08
N THR A 322 20.24 23.04 -19.73
CA THR A 322 19.00 22.45 -19.22
C THR A 322 18.96 20.95 -19.48
N LEU A 323 18.54 20.18 -18.48
CA LEU A 323 18.14 18.78 -18.62
C LEU A 323 16.61 18.70 -18.60
N THR A 324 16.01 18.18 -19.67
CA THR A 324 14.57 17.98 -19.78
C THR A 324 14.21 16.59 -19.30
N LEU A 325 13.81 16.46 -18.04
CA LEU A 325 13.54 15.15 -17.47
C LEU A 325 12.18 14.63 -17.95
N ARG A 326 12.24 13.55 -18.71
CA ARG A 326 11.10 12.75 -19.14
C ARG A 326 10.92 11.57 -18.19
N GLU A 327 9.71 11.01 -18.15
CA GLU A 327 9.32 10.06 -17.13
C GLU A 327 10.30 8.86 -16.99
N THR A 328 10.63 8.53 -15.74
CA THR A 328 11.59 7.48 -15.39
C THR A 328 11.02 6.08 -15.53
N ARG A 329 11.84 5.14 -16.00
CA ARG A 329 11.54 3.70 -16.10
C ARG A 329 11.99 2.96 -14.83
N PRO A 330 11.13 2.66 -13.85
CA PRO A 330 11.53 1.84 -12.70
C PRO A 330 11.84 0.41 -13.15
N VAL A 331 12.96 -0.13 -12.66
CA VAL A 331 13.32 -1.54 -12.88
C VAL A 331 12.39 -2.43 -12.05
N SER A 332 11.69 -3.35 -12.71
CA SER A 332 10.88 -4.39 -12.06
C SER A 332 11.21 -5.75 -12.67
N GLY A 333 11.07 -6.83 -11.90
CA GLY A 333 11.23 -8.17 -12.45
C GLY A 333 10.26 -8.43 -13.61
N LYS A 334 10.68 -9.20 -14.61
CA LYS A 334 9.93 -9.45 -15.86
C LYS A 334 8.46 -9.81 -15.62
N GLN A 335 8.21 -10.68 -14.62
CA GLN A 335 6.87 -11.15 -14.21
C GLN A 335 5.91 -10.05 -13.71
N TRP A 336 6.43 -8.85 -13.41
CA TRP A 336 5.62 -7.73 -12.91
C TRP A 336 5.30 -6.71 -14.01
N THR A 337 5.90 -6.84 -15.21
CA THR A 337 5.74 -5.89 -16.31
C THR A 337 4.69 -6.37 -17.31
N ASP A 338 4.01 -5.43 -17.99
CA ASP A 338 3.05 -5.77 -19.05
C ASP A 338 3.74 -6.35 -20.30
N SER A 339 5.03 -6.06 -20.49
CA SER A 339 5.82 -6.41 -21.68
C SER A 339 6.70 -7.66 -21.54
N GLY A 340 6.81 -8.26 -20.34
CA GLY A 340 7.75 -9.35 -20.07
C GLY A 340 9.25 -8.95 -20.08
N GLU A 341 9.53 -7.65 -20.25
CA GLU A 341 10.86 -7.04 -20.20
C GLU A 341 11.22 -6.66 -18.74
N ARG A 342 12.50 -6.45 -18.40
CA ARG A 342 12.86 -5.91 -17.05
C ARG A 342 12.41 -4.46 -16.83
N HIS A 343 11.88 -3.82 -17.87
CA HIS A 343 11.45 -2.44 -17.89
C HIS A 343 9.96 -2.38 -18.24
N ASP A 344 9.17 -1.89 -17.29
CA ASP A 344 7.77 -1.55 -17.54
C ASP A 344 7.71 -0.30 -18.42
N ARG A 345 6.89 -0.32 -19.47
CA ARG A 345 6.66 0.82 -20.36
C ARG A 345 5.59 1.77 -19.81
N ARG A 346 5.00 1.46 -18.65
CA ARG A 346 3.91 2.22 -18.06
C ARG A 346 4.38 3.15 -16.94
N GLY A 347 3.98 4.42 -17.06
CA GLY A 347 4.28 5.49 -16.11
C GLY A 347 3.79 5.21 -14.69
N LEU A 348 4.44 5.82 -13.70
CA LEU A 348 4.17 5.56 -12.28
C LEU A 348 3.57 6.79 -11.59
N LYS A 349 2.40 6.51 -10.98
CA LYS A 349 1.43 7.39 -10.29
C LYS A 349 0.40 7.99 -11.24
N ALA A 350 -0.87 7.69 -10.95
CA ALA A 350 -2.05 8.40 -11.43
C ALA A 350 -2.02 9.87 -10.98
N ARG A 351 -1.17 10.64 -11.63
CA ARG A 351 -1.27 12.08 -11.85
C ARG A 351 -1.13 12.24 -13.35
N GLU A 352 -1.89 13.18 -13.90
CA GLU A 352 -1.96 13.45 -15.33
C GLU A 352 -0.61 13.20 -16.01
N ALA A 353 -0.67 12.33 -17.03
CA ALA A 353 0.41 12.21 -17.98
C ALA A 353 0.86 13.61 -18.43
N THR A 354 2.09 13.72 -18.92
CA THR A 354 2.62 14.89 -19.65
C THR A 354 2.96 16.15 -18.84
N LYS A 355 4.09 16.17 -18.10
CA LYS A 355 4.93 17.38 -18.03
C LYS A 355 6.42 17.02 -18.04
N ASP A 356 7.06 17.23 -19.19
CA ASP A 356 8.51 17.34 -19.30
C ASP A 356 9.00 18.38 -18.28
N ARG A 357 10.02 18.02 -17.47
CA ARG A 357 10.50 18.89 -16.40
C ARG A 357 11.86 19.48 -16.75
N PRO A 358 11.95 20.74 -17.19
CA PRO A 358 13.23 21.39 -17.44
C PRO A 358 13.94 21.70 -16.11
N VAL A 359 15.14 21.16 -15.95
CA VAL A 359 16.04 21.39 -14.81
C VAL A 359 17.25 22.18 -15.31
N PRO A 360 17.41 23.45 -14.91
CA PRO A 360 18.58 24.23 -15.28
C PRO A 360 19.83 23.63 -14.61
N ILE A 361 20.91 23.52 -15.37
CA ILE A 361 22.17 22.93 -14.91
C ILE A 361 23.33 23.91 -15.00
N PRO A 362 24.21 23.95 -13.99
CA PRO A 362 25.33 24.88 -13.96
C PRO A 362 26.43 24.51 -14.97
N PRO A 363 27.27 25.46 -15.39
CA PRO A 363 28.38 25.22 -16.32
C PRO A 363 29.31 24.06 -15.92
N VAL A 364 29.55 23.87 -14.62
CA VAL A 364 30.36 22.76 -14.12
C VAL A 364 29.79 21.38 -14.47
N LEU A 365 28.46 21.23 -14.46
CA LEU A 365 27.83 19.97 -14.84
C LEU A 365 27.85 19.78 -16.36
N ILE A 366 27.72 20.87 -17.13
CA ILE A 366 27.85 20.84 -18.59
C ILE A 366 29.24 20.31 -18.98
N ALA A 367 30.32 20.85 -18.39
CA ALA A 367 31.68 20.40 -18.66
C ALA A 367 31.89 18.91 -18.34
N ILE A 368 31.32 18.42 -17.24
CA ILE A 368 31.38 16.99 -16.87
C ILE A 368 30.62 16.12 -17.89
N LEU A 369 29.43 16.55 -18.32
CA LEU A 369 28.64 15.83 -19.33
C LEU A 369 29.33 15.82 -20.70
N GLU A 370 29.91 16.93 -21.13
CA GLU A 370 30.68 17.01 -22.38
C GLU A 370 31.92 16.11 -22.33
N THR A 371 32.65 16.11 -21.20
CA THR A 371 33.79 15.20 -20.99
C THR A 371 33.35 13.74 -21.08
N HIS A 372 32.22 13.40 -20.45
CA HIS A 372 31.64 12.06 -20.51
C HIS A 372 31.23 11.68 -21.95
N ARG A 373 30.60 12.60 -22.68
CA ARG A 373 30.20 12.41 -24.08
C ARG A 373 31.41 12.12 -24.98
N LYS A 374 32.48 12.91 -24.83
CA LYS A 374 33.72 12.73 -25.59
C LYS A 374 34.41 11.42 -25.27
N THR A 375 34.37 10.98 -24.01
CA THR A 375 35.08 9.78 -23.54
C THR A 375 34.34 8.48 -23.84
N PHE A 376 33.02 8.45 -23.65
CA PHE A 376 32.21 7.22 -23.71
C PHE A 376 31.17 7.19 -24.82
N GLY A 377 30.98 8.31 -25.53
CA GLY A 377 29.99 8.44 -26.59
C GLY A 377 28.55 8.35 -26.07
N THR A 378 27.70 7.74 -26.89
CA THR A 378 26.27 7.59 -26.61
C THR A 378 25.94 6.11 -26.37
N ALA A 379 25.25 5.82 -25.27
CA ALA A 379 24.79 4.47 -24.97
C ALA A 379 23.57 4.09 -25.85
N LYS A 380 23.19 2.81 -25.84
CA LYS A 380 22.04 2.31 -26.65
C LYS A 380 20.78 3.12 -26.36
N GLU A 381 19.93 3.26 -27.38
CA GLU A 381 18.73 4.12 -27.36
C GLU A 381 19.04 5.60 -27.06
N GLY A 382 20.21 6.13 -27.40
CA GLY A 382 20.51 7.55 -27.22
C GLY A 382 20.74 7.97 -25.77
N ARG A 383 20.92 7.02 -24.85
CA ARG A 383 21.12 7.30 -23.41
C ARG A 383 22.47 7.98 -23.15
N VAL A 384 22.49 8.84 -22.15
CA VAL A 384 23.72 9.47 -21.63
C VAL A 384 24.58 8.42 -20.92
N PHE A 385 23.96 7.58 -20.09
CA PHE A 385 24.67 6.57 -19.30
C PHE A 385 24.31 5.16 -19.76
N GLY A 386 25.33 4.29 -19.81
CA GLY A 386 25.18 2.88 -20.12
C GLY A 386 26.16 2.03 -19.32
N ASN A 387 25.81 0.76 -19.13
CA ASN A 387 26.74 -0.24 -18.61
C ASN A 387 27.87 -0.53 -19.64
N GLU A 388 28.81 -1.41 -19.28
CA GLU A 388 29.95 -1.77 -20.14
C GLU A 388 29.54 -2.24 -21.56
N ARG A 389 28.35 -2.85 -21.70
CA ARG A 389 27.79 -3.32 -22.97
C ARG A 389 26.88 -2.30 -23.66
N GLY A 390 26.85 -1.05 -23.17
CA GLY A 390 25.97 0.03 -23.63
C GLY A 390 24.49 -0.13 -23.25
N GLY A 391 24.16 -1.15 -22.45
CA GLY A 391 22.82 -1.38 -21.92
C GLY A 391 22.48 -0.49 -20.73
N VAL A 392 21.33 -0.73 -20.11
CA VAL A 392 20.87 0.04 -18.94
C VAL A 392 21.80 -0.19 -17.75
N VAL A 393 22.10 0.89 -17.00
CA VAL A 393 22.87 0.82 -15.75
C VAL A 393 21.99 0.18 -14.68
N GLY A 394 22.43 -0.95 -14.13
CA GLY A 394 21.72 -1.65 -13.06
C GLY A 394 21.88 -0.94 -11.71
N SER A 395 20.88 -1.10 -10.83
CA SER A 395 20.92 -0.50 -9.50
C SER A 395 22.08 -1.00 -8.65
N SER A 396 22.30 -2.32 -8.63
CA SER A 396 23.44 -2.92 -7.94
C SER A 396 24.78 -2.40 -8.46
N THR A 397 24.88 -2.06 -9.74
CA THR A 397 26.12 -1.56 -10.35
C THR A 397 26.51 -0.20 -9.80
N TYR A 398 25.60 0.79 -9.83
CA TYR A 398 25.91 2.12 -9.29
C TYR A 398 25.93 2.12 -7.75
N TRP A 399 25.39 1.12 -7.07
CA TRP A 399 25.57 1.01 -5.61
C TRP A 399 26.98 0.53 -5.26
N ARG A 400 27.45 -0.56 -5.87
CA ARG A 400 28.80 -1.08 -5.62
C ARG A 400 29.89 -0.08 -5.95
N VAL A 401 29.77 0.61 -7.09
CA VAL A 401 30.74 1.66 -7.46
C VAL A 401 30.75 2.80 -6.43
N TRP A 402 29.61 3.12 -5.85
CA TRP A 402 29.52 4.17 -4.84
C TRP A 402 30.13 3.75 -3.50
N GLU A 403 29.86 2.52 -3.06
CA GLU A 403 30.44 1.96 -1.84
C GLU A 403 31.98 1.96 -1.90
N GLU A 404 32.56 1.49 -2.99
CA GLU A 404 34.01 1.49 -3.19
C GLU A 404 34.59 2.90 -3.32
N ALA A 405 33.89 3.81 -4.02
CA ALA A 405 34.33 5.19 -4.11
C ALA A 405 34.37 5.90 -2.75
N ARG A 406 33.49 5.54 -1.80
CA ARG A 406 33.53 6.09 -0.44
C ARG A 406 34.81 5.66 0.28
N GLU A 407 35.25 4.42 0.13
CA GLU A 407 36.49 3.92 0.73
C GLU A 407 37.74 4.64 0.20
N TYR A 408 37.73 5.07 -1.07
CA TYR A 408 38.81 5.87 -1.63
C TYR A 408 38.76 7.35 -1.26
N ALA A 409 37.55 7.92 -1.11
CA ALA A 409 37.37 9.35 -0.92
C ALA A 409 37.39 9.82 0.54
N LEU A 410 37.02 8.93 1.48
CA LEU A 410 36.74 9.28 2.86
C LEU A 410 37.62 8.47 3.81
N PRO A 411 38.05 9.05 4.94
CA PRO A 411 38.76 8.29 5.95
C PRO A 411 37.85 7.23 6.60
N PRO A 412 38.39 6.14 7.18
CA PRO A 412 37.63 4.99 7.64
C PRO A 412 36.46 5.32 8.58
N GLU A 413 36.65 6.25 9.51
CA GLU A 413 35.64 6.72 10.45
C GLU A 413 34.46 7.44 9.76
N ARG A 414 34.72 8.10 8.62
CA ARG A 414 33.68 8.73 7.80
C ARG A 414 32.99 7.71 6.90
N VAL A 415 33.70 6.69 6.42
CA VAL A 415 33.10 5.55 5.70
C VAL A 415 32.12 4.80 6.61
N ALA A 416 32.47 4.57 7.86
CA ALA A 416 31.61 3.94 8.88
C ALA A 416 30.43 4.83 9.30
N SER A 417 30.51 6.15 9.06
CA SER A 417 29.43 7.08 9.35
C SER A 417 28.33 7.09 8.27
N PRO A 418 27.14 7.66 8.55
CA PRO A 418 26.08 7.82 7.56
C PRO A 418 26.42 8.74 6.37
N LEU A 419 27.56 9.44 6.40
CA LEU A 419 27.97 10.41 5.39
C LEU A 419 28.00 9.78 4.00
N ALA A 420 27.22 10.35 3.07
CA ALA A 420 27.12 9.86 1.69
C ALA A 420 26.87 8.35 1.61
N GLY A 421 26.17 7.75 2.59
CA GLY A 421 25.98 6.29 2.62
C GLY A 421 25.26 5.74 1.39
N ARG A 422 24.49 6.59 0.69
CA ARG A 422 23.71 6.20 -0.49
C ARG A 422 23.98 7.17 -1.64
N PRO A 423 23.94 6.72 -2.91
CA PRO A 423 23.97 7.62 -4.06
C PRO A 423 22.85 8.68 -4.01
N TYR A 424 21.70 8.32 -3.44
CA TYR A 424 20.56 9.24 -3.29
C TYR A 424 20.86 10.42 -2.35
N ASP A 425 21.85 10.30 -1.47
CA ASP A 425 22.23 11.39 -0.55
C ASP A 425 22.87 12.57 -1.29
N LEU A 426 23.41 12.36 -2.50
CA LEU A 426 23.85 13.45 -3.39
C LEU A 426 22.70 14.37 -3.80
N ARG A 427 21.51 13.81 -4.02
CA ARG A 427 20.31 14.59 -4.29
C ARG A 427 19.87 15.38 -3.05
N HIS A 428 19.98 14.79 -1.86
CA HIS A 428 19.74 15.51 -0.61
C HIS A 428 20.71 16.68 -0.46
N ALA A 429 22.01 16.46 -0.71
CA ALA A 429 23.02 17.50 -0.68
C ALA A 429 22.74 18.62 -1.71
N CYS A 430 22.31 18.28 -2.93
CA CYS A 430 21.90 19.25 -3.94
C CYS A 430 20.75 20.14 -3.45
N ILE A 431 19.69 19.53 -2.92
CA ILE A 431 18.50 20.24 -2.46
C ILE A 431 18.83 21.15 -1.28
N THR A 432 19.53 20.62 -0.27
CA THR A 432 19.97 21.41 0.88
C THR A 432 20.86 22.57 0.45
N ARG A 433 21.78 22.35 -0.51
CA ARG A 433 22.62 23.42 -1.05
C ARG A 433 21.82 24.53 -1.73
N TRP A 434 20.80 24.20 -2.50
CA TRP A 434 19.94 25.22 -3.12
C TRP A 434 19.12 25.98 -2.08
N LEU A 435 18.60 25.28 -1.06
CA LEU A 435 17.88 25.92 0.04
C LEU A 435 18.80 26.89 0.80
N ASN A 436 20.00 26.44 1.20
CA ASN A 436 20.96 27.29 1.92
C ASN A 436 21.58 28.40 1.05
N ALA A 437 21.48 28.32 -0.28
CA ALA A 437 21.75 29.44 -1.19
C ALA A 437 20.56 30.43 -1.26
N GLY A 438 19.49 30.17 -0.50
CA GLY A 438 18.25 30.91 -0.45
C GLY A 438 17.42 30.85 -1.73
N VAL A 439 17.53 29.76 -2.51
CA VAL A 439 16.62 29.53 -3.64
C VAL A 439 15.21 29.28 -3.10
N PRO A 440 14.15 29.94 -3.62
CA PRO A 440 12.79 29.76 -3.13
C PRO A 440 12.34 28.28 -3.13
N ILE A 441 11.63 27.87 -2.08
CA ILE A 441 11.17 26.47 -1.91
C ILE A 441 10.35 26.00 -3.14
N ALA A 442 9.50 26.87 -3.68
CA ALA A 442 8.71 26.57 -4.87
C ALA A 442 9.58 26.26 -6.10
N GLU A 443 10.67 27.01 -6.29
CA GLU A 443 11.62 26.80 -7.39
C GLU A 443 12.43 25.52 -7.19
N VAL A 444 12.91 25.25 -5.98
CA VAL A 444 13.57 23.97 -5.63
C VAL A 444 12.61 22.80 -5.90
N ALA A 445 11.37 22.89 -5.43
CA ALA A 445 10.33 21.88 -5.60
C ALA A 445 10.04 21.61 -7.09
N ARG A 446 9.92 22.67 -7.91
CA ARG A 446 9.76 22.60 -9.36
C ARG A 446 10.94 21.88 -10.02
N ARG A 447 12.19 22.24 -9.72
CA ARG A 447 13.39 21.60 -10.31
C ARG A 447 13.46 20.13 -9.99
N VAL A 448 13.19 19.74 -8.74
CA VAL A 448 13.34 18.34 -8.30
C VAL A 448 12.08 17.50 -8.46
N GLY A 449 10.94 18.08 -8.88
CA GLY A 449 9.69 17.35 -9.08
C GLY A 449 9.05 16.83 -7.80
N ASN A 450 9.06 17.65 -6.74
CA ASN A 450 8.35 17.41 -5.49
C ASN A 450 7.32 18.52 -5.25
N SER A 451 6.38 18.34 -4.32
CA SER A 451 5.56 19.47 -3.85
C SER A 451 6.37 20.35 -2.89
N PRO A 452 6.09 21.67 -2.83
CA PRO A 452 6.71 22.57 -1.85
C PRO A 452 6.59 22.06 -0.41
N GLU A 453 5.42 21.52 -0.07
CA GLU A 453 5.14 20.94 1.25
C GLU A 453 6.06 19.76 1.58
N VAL A 454 6.39 18.90 0.61
CA VAL A 454 7.35 17.81 0.79
C VAL A 454 8.76 18.36 1.00
N ILE A 455 9.14 19.43 0.30
CA ILE A 455 10.46 20.06 0.51
C ILE A 455 10.52 20.64 1.93
N HIS A 456 9.53 21.44 2.32
CA HIS A 456 9.46 22.02 3.66
C HIS A 456 9.52 20.94 4.74
N ARG A 457 8.62 19.94 4.68
CA ARG A 457 8.55 18.86 5.68
C ARG A 457 9.86 18.09 5.81
N ARG A 458 10.54 17.79 4.69
CA ARG A 458 11.76 16.95 4.71
C ARG A 458 13.04 17.70 5.02
N TYR A 459 13.15 18.97 4.63
CA TYR A 459 14.43 19.69 4.67
C TYR A 459 14.48 20.81 5.71
N HIS A 460 13.40 21.07 6.47
CA HIS A 460 13.39 22.12 7.49
C HIS A 460 14.55 22.03 8.49
N GLY A 461 14.97 20.82 8.89
CA GLY A 461 16.09 20.64 9.82
C GLY A 461 17.49 20.81 9.21
N CYS A 462 17.61 21.03 7.91
CA CYS A 462 18.89 21.19 7.19
C CYS A 462 19.16 22.63 6.76
N ILE A 463 18.26 23.55 7.11
CA ILE A 463 18.31 24.96 6.77
C ILE A 463 19.07 25.67 7.89
N ASP A 464 20.25 26.24 7.59
CA ASP A 464 21.07 27.00 8.54
C ASP A 464 21.21 28.45 8.04
N GLY A 465 21.19 29.45 8.94
CA GLY A 465 21.48 30.85 8.63
C GLY A 465 20.42 31.60 7.80
N HIS A 466 19.22 31.04 7.66
CA HIS A 466 18.16 31.67 6.85
C HIS A 466 17.63 32.97 7.44
N GLU A 467 17.72 33.16 8.76
CA GLU A 467 17.30 34.40 9.40
C GLU A 467 18.23 35.54 9.00
N GLU A 468 19.55 35.39 9.15
CA GLU A 468 20.50 36.44 8.76
C GLU A 468 20.49 36.68 7.25
N MET A 469 20.36 35.62 6.43
CA MET A 469 20.23 35.76 4.98
C MET A 469 18.92 36.42 4.56
N ALA A 470 17.81 36.15 5.25
CA ALA A 470 16.54 36.80 4.99
C ALA A 470 16.60 38.27 5.39
N ASN A 471 17.15 38.59 6.56
CA ASN A 471 17.35 39.96 7.03
C ASN A 471 18.23 40.74 6.05
N ALA A 472 19.35 40.17 5.60
CA ALA A 472 20.22 40.83 4.62
C ALA A 472 19.53 41.09 3.26
N ARG A 473 18.59 40.22 2.86
CA ARG A 473 17.78 40.44 1.64
C ARG A 473 16.70 41.48 1.85
N ILE A 474 16.08 41.52 3.02
CA ILE A 474 15.11 42.56 3.39
C ILE A 474 15.82 43.91 3.43
N ASP A 475 16.97 44.01 4.10
CA ASP A 475 17.79 45.22 4.15
C ASP A 475 18.19 45.70 2.75
N LEU A 476 18.57 44.78 1.84
CA LEU A 476 18.89 45.14 0.46
C LEU A 476 17.67 45.70 -0.27
N ALA A 477 16.51 45.06 -0.15
CA ALA A 477 15.27 45.50 -0.78
C ALA A 477 14.83 46.88 -0.25
N LEU A 478 14.86 47.08 1.07
CA LEU A 478 14.54 48.37 1.69
C LEU A 478 15.49 49.48 1.20
N ARG A 479 16.80 49.19 1.07
CA ARG A 479 17.76 50.15 0.47
C ARG A 479 17.50 50.44 -1.00
N GLU A 480 17.08 49.45 -1.79
CA GLU A 480 16.72 49.63 -3.20
C GLU A 480 15.43 50.44 -3.35
N ASP A 481 14.49 50.29 -2.42
CA ASP A 481 13.22 51.03 -2.35
C ASP A 481 13.39 52.45 -1.76
N GLY A 482 14.50 52.72 -1.07
CA GLY A 482 14.88 54.03 -0.55
C GLY A 482 14.41 54.32 0.89
N ASP A 483 14.11 53.28 1.67
CA ASP A 483 13.67 53.35 3.08
C ASP A 483 14.81 53.61 4.09
#